data_AF-A0A4Q6F6R6-F1
#
_entry.id   AF-A0A4Q6F6R6-F1
#
_cell.length_a   1.000
_cell.length_b   1.000
_cell.length_c   1.000
_cell.angle_alpha   90.00
_cell.angle_beta   90.00
_cell.angle_gamma   90.00
#
_symmetry.space_group_name_H-M   'P 1'
#
loop_
_entity.id
_entity.type
_entity.pdbx_description
1 polymer ?
#
loop_
_entity_poly.entity_id
_entity_poly.type
_entity_poly.pdbx_seq_one_letter_code
_entity_poly.pdbx_strand_id
1 'polypeptide(L)'
;MPPSRAAIILNSLAIYLIWGSTYLTIKYAVADIPPLLLAGGRFVLAGLILLAIAQIKNERSLDRKTMKRALLSGSLLVMGNALVCVAETTISSGMAAVIVGSVPIWVMIFSWTIFRGKKPSPRQFAGIFASFIGLIVLSGSQGAAEYGSLKGVAAILVAVICWSFGTLLQSKADT
;
A
#
# COMPACT_ATOMS: atom_id res chain seq x y z
N MET A 1 20.83 18.80 -2.63
CA MET A 1 20.73 19.38 -1.27
C MET A 1 19.89 18.45 -0.42
N PRO A 2 20.31 18.09 0.81
CA PRO A 2 19.46 17.30 1.70
C PRO A 2 18.16 18.08 1.99
N PRO A 3 17.00 17.42 2.08
CA PRO A 3 15.73 18.09 2.33
C PRO A 3 15.75 18.85 3.66
N SER A 4 15.12 20.02 3.71
CA SER A 4 15.03 20.82 4.95
C SER A 4 14.23 20.05 6.02
N ARG A 5 14.54 20.29 7.30
CA ARG A 5 13.80 19.67 8.42
C ARG A 5 12.29 19.94 8.33
N ALA A 6 11.92 21.15 7.91
CA ALA A 6 10.53 21.53 7.68
C ALA A 6 9.86 20.68 6.58
N ALA A 7 10.56 20.42 5.46
CA ALA A 7 10.04 19.56 4.40
C ALA A 7 9.83 18.12 4.89
N ILE A 8 10.74 17.59 5.71
CA ILE A 8 10.60 16.24 6.28
C ILE A 8 9.36 16.16 7.19
N ILE A 9 9.18 17.14 8.07
CA ILE A 9 8.02 17.19 8.98
C ILE A 9 6.73 17.33 8.18
N LEU A 10 6.67 18.25 7.23
CA LEU A 10 5.47 18.49 6.43
C LEU A 10 5.09 17.27 5.59
N ASN A 11 6.06 16.62 4.96
CA ASN A 11 5.82 15.38 4.20
C ASN A 11 5.31 14.25 5.11
N SER A 12 5.85 14.14 6.32
CA SER A 12 5.40 13.13 7.29
C SER A 12 3.97 13.39 7.76
N LEU A 13 3.63 14.64 8.06
CA LEU A 13 2.26 15.04 8.41
C LEU A 13 1.29 14.80 7.26
N ALA A 14 1.68 15.14 6.03
CA ALA A 14 0.87 14.89 4.85
C ALA A 14 0.59 13.38 4.68
N ILE A 15 1.60 12.53 4.83
CA ILE A 15 1.43 11.08 4.77
C ILE A 15 0.45 10.63 5.86
N TYR A 16 0.62 11.05 7.12
CA TYR A 16 -0.25 10.63 8.21
C TYR A 16 -1.71 11.05 8.02
N LEU A 17 -1.95 12.29 7.57
CA LEU A 17 -3.31 12.78 7.35
C LEU A 17 -3.95 12.13 6.12
N ILE A 18 -3.24 12.07 4.99
CA ILE A 18 -3.78 11.54 3.74
C ILE A 18 -4.01 10.03 3.85
N TRP A 19 -3.02 9.27 4.32
CA TRP A 19 -3.16 7.82 4.44
C TRP A 19 -4.02 7.40 5.63
N GLY A 20 -3.93 8.08 6.76
CA GLY A 20 -4.79 7.80 7.91
C GLY A 20 -6.27 7.99 7.59
N SER A 21 -6.62 9.08 6.88
CA SER A 21 -8.00 9.33 6.45
C SER A 21 -8.46 8.46 5.28
N THR A 22 -7.54 7.85 4.52
CA THR A 22 -7.89 7.03 3.35
C THR A 22 -8.72 5.82 3.76
N TYR A 23 -8.31 5.06 4.78
CA TYR A 23 -9.08 3.88 5.23
C TYR A 23 -10.43 4.29 5.81
N LEU A 24 -10.51 5.41 6.54
CA LEU A 24 -11.79 5.91 7.02
C LEU A 24 -12.72 6.27 5.84
N THR A 25 -12.17 6.94 4.82
CA THR A 25 -12.92 7.34 3.63
C THR A 25 -13.38 6.12 2.82
N ILE A 26 -12.52 5.10 2.65
CA ILE A 26 -12.88 3.85 1.97
C ILE A 26 -14.03 3.20 2.71
N LYS A 27 -13.96 3.05 4.03
CA LYS A 27 -15.00 2.44 4.85
C LYS A 27 -16.38 3.07 4.66
N TYR A 28 -16.44 4.40 4.56
CA TYR A 28 -17.70 5.10 4.27
C TYR A 28 -18.10 4.99 2.79
N ALA A 29 -17.16 5.16 1.86
CA ALA A 29 -17.45 5.14 0.44
C ALA A 29 -17.95 3.77 -0.07
N VAL A 30 -17.45 2.66 0.50
CA VAL A 30 -17.88 1.31 0.10
C VAL A 30 -19.30 0.96 0.55
N ALA A 31 -19.94 1.81 1.36
CA ALA A 31 -21.36 1.68 1.67
C ALA A 31 -22.24 2.01 0.45
N ASP A 32 -21.82 2.97 -0.37
CA ASP A 32 -22.59 3.48 -1.51
C ASP A 32 -22.00 3.07 -2.87
N ILE A 33 -20.68 2.80 -2.93
CA ILE A 33 -19.94 2.53 -4.16
C ILE A 33 -19.37 1.12 -4.13
N PRO A 34 -19.58 0.29 -5.17
CA PRO A 34 -18.97 -1.04 -5.24
C PRO A 34 -17.44 -0.99 -5.05
N PRO A 35 -16.85 -1.83 -4.17
CA PRO A 35 -15.43 -1.72 -3.80
C PRO A 35 -14.46 -1.76 -4.98
N LEU A 36 -14.73 -2.60 -5.98
CA LEU A 36 -13.89 -2.73 -7.18
C LEU A 36 -13.99 -1.49 -8.07
N LEU A 37 -15.16 -0.84 -8.12
CA LEU A 37 -15.35 0.40 -8.87
C LEU A 37 -14.62 1.56 -8.19
N LEU A 38 -14.68 1.64 -6.86
CA LEU A 38 -13.95 2.63 -6.08
C LEU A 38 -12.42 2.50 -6.28
N ALA A 39 -11.90 1.28 -6.14
CA ALA A 39 -10.47 1.01 -6.33
C ALA A 39 -10.03 1.20 -7.80
N GLY A 40 -10.75 0.58 -8.74
CA GLY A 40 -10.44 0.64 -10.16
C GLY A 40 -10.54 2.05 -10.72
N GLY A 41 -11.58 2.80 -10.36
CA GLY A 41 -11.79 4.18 -10.78
C GLY A 41 -10.62 5.09 -10.39
N ARG A 42 -10.09 4.95 -9.17
CA ARG A 42 -8.90 5.71 -8.72
C ARG A 42 -7.67 5.43 -9.58
N PHE A 43 -7.40 4.16 -9.89
CA PHE A 43 -6.24 3.77 -10.69
C PHE A 43 -6.39 4.12 -12.18
N VAL A 44 -7.60 4.01 -12.74
CA VAL A 44 -7.89 4.46 -14.11
C VAL A 44 -7.69 5.96 -14.21
N LEU A 45 -8.26 6.73 -13.27
CA LEU A 45 -8.10 8.19 -13.25
C LEU A 45 -6.62 8.59 -13.11
N ALA A 46 -5.89 7.98 -12.17
CA ALA A 46 -4.45 8.23 -12.00
C ALA A 46 -3.66 7.88 -13.27
N GLY A 47 -3.97 6.74 -13.90
CA GLY A 47 -3.35 6.31 -15.16
C GLY A 47 -3.60 7.29 -16.30
N LEU A 48 -4.84 7.76 -16.47
CA LEU A 48 -5.18 8.76 -17.49
C LEU A 48 -4.46 10.09 -17.27
N ILE A 49 -4.38 10.55 -16.01
CA ILE A 49 -3.64 11.77 -15.66
C ILE A 49 -2.16 11.61 -15.98
N LEU A 50 -1.55 10.47 -15.60
CA LEU A 50 -0.13 10.21 -15.89
C LEU A 50 0.14 10.11 -17.39
N LEU A 51 -0.76 9.50 -18.17
CA LEU A 51 -0.67 9.46 -19.62
C LEU A 51 -0.76 10.86 -20.23
N ALA A 52 -1.70 11.70 -19.77
CA ALA A 52 -1.82 13.08 -20.23
C ALA A 52 -0.54 13.89 -19.93
N ILE A 53 0.02 13.75 -18.72
CA ILE A 53 1.28 14.41 -18.34
C ILE A 53 2.44 13.93 -19.22
N ALA A 54 2.53 12.62 -19.49
CA ALA A 54 3.59 12.07 -20.34
C ALA A 54 3.52 12.61 -21.78
N GLN A 55 2.31 12.77 -22.34
CA GLN A 55 2.10 13.39 -23.64
C GLN A 55 2.53 14.86 -23.64
N ILE A 56 2.11 15.63 -22.62
CA ILE A 56 2.47 17.06 -22.50
C ILE A 56 4.00 17.23 -22.38
N LYS A 57 4.68 16.33 -21.68
CA LYS A 57 6.13 16.36 -21.47
C LYS A 57 6.94 15.77 -22.64
N ASN A 58 6.29 15.24 -23.68
CA ASN A 58 6.94 14.51 -24.77
C ASN A 58 7.89 13.41 -24.28
N GLU A 59 7.49 12.69 -23.23
CA GLU A 59 8.26 11.57 -22.70
C GLU A 59 8.37 10.45 -23.75
N ARG A 60 9.54 9.82 -23.84
CA ARG A 60 9.76 8.73 -24.81
C ARG A 60 8.88 7.53 -24.49
N SER A 61 8.46 6.81 -25.53
CA SER A 61 7.73 5.54 -25.37
C SER A 61 8.53 4.54 -24.55
N LEU A 62 7.88 3.88 -23.60
CA LEU A 62 8.50 2.82 -22.80
C LEU A 62 8.93 1.66 -23.71
N ASP A 63 10.09 1.09 -23.43
CA ASP A 63 10.49 -0.16 -24.07
C ASP A 63 9.54 -1.30 -23.66
N ARG A 64 9.48 -2.37 -24.47
CA ARG A 64 8.55 -3.49 -24.23
C ARG A 64 8.79 -4.17 -22.87
N LYS A 65 10.01 -4.14 -22.36
CA LYS A 65 10.40 -4.74 -21.08
C LYS A 65 9.88 -3.91 -19.90
N THR A 66 10.04 -2.59 -19.95
CA THR A 66 9.53 -1.65 -18.93
C THR A 66 8.02 -1.63 -18.94
N MET A 67 7.39 -1.64 -20.12
CA MET A 67 5.93 -1.75 -20.23
C MET A 67 5.38 -3.02 -19.56
N LYS A 68 5.98 -4.18 -19.84
CA LYS A 68 5.58 -5.44 -19.20
C LYS A 68 5.73 -5.40 -17.67
N ARG A 69 6.83 -4.82 -17.17
CA ARG A 69 7.07 -4.66 -15.73
C ARG A 69 6.06 -3.71 -15.10
N ALA A 70 5.78 -2.57 -15.72
CA ALA A 70 4.82 -1.59 -15.25
C ALA A 70 3.39 -2.15 -15.21
N LEU A 71 2.99 -2.95 -16.22
CA LEU A 71 1.70 -3.64 -16.23
C LEU A 71 1.60 -4.69 -15.11
N LEU A 72 2.67 -5.43 -14.86
CA LEU A 72 2.69 -6.43 -13.79
C LEU A 72 2.68 -5.77 -12.39
N SER A 73 3.52 -4.77 -12.15
CA SER A 73 3.53 -4.04 -10.88
C SER A 73 2.22 -3.28 -10.67
N GLY A 74 1.71 -2.61 -11.71
CA GLY A 74 0.45 -1.87 -11.69
C GLY A 74 -0.74 -2.78 -11.38
N SER A 75 -0.84 -3.94 -12.01
CA SER A 75 -1.94 -4.89 -11.74
C SER A 75 -1.92 -5.42 -10.30
N LEU A 76 -0.74 -5.66 -9.73
CA LEU A 76 -0.61 -6.05 -8.32
C LEU A 76 -0.98 -4.92 -7.36
N LEU A 77 -0.64 -3.66 -7.68
CA LEU A 77 -1.04 -2.50 -6.90
C LEU A 77 -2.56 -2.29 -6.94
N VAL A 78 -3.17 -2.39 -8.13
CA VAL A 78 -4.63 -2.32 -8.30
C VAL A 78 -5.31 -3.43 -7.51
N MET A 79 -4.82 -4.66 -7.63
CA MET A 79 -5.36 -5.82 -6.90
C MET A 79 -5.24 -5.62 -5.38
N GLY A 80 -4.09 -5.15 -4.90
CA GLY A 80 -3.89 -4.83 -3.49
C GLY A 80 -4.92 -3.81 -3.00
N ASN A 81 -5.05 -2.69 -3.69
CA ASN A 81 -5.98 -1.64 -3.29
C ASN A 81 -7.47 -2.07 -3.39
N ALA A 82 -7.80 -2.89 -4.40
CA ALA A 82 -9.13 -3.47 -4.54
C ALA A 82 -9.48 -4.40 -3.36
N LEU A 83 -8.53 -5.24 -2.94
CA LEU A 83 -8.70 -6.13 -1.80
C LEU A 83 -8.80 -5.37 -0.47
N VAL A 84 -8.13 -4.22 -0.31
CA VAL A 84 -8.37 -3.31 0.84
C VAL A 84 -9.81 -2.83 0.85
N CYS A 85 -10.32 -2.32 -0.28
CA CYS A 85 -11.71 -1.85 -0.37
C CYS A 85 -12.71 -2.97 -0.08
N VAL A 86 -12.45 -4.19 -0.57
CA VAL A 86 -13.28 -5.37 -0.28
C VAL A 86 -13.21 -5.73 1.21
N ALA A 87 -12.01 -5.76 1.80
CA ALA A 87 -11.84 -6.10 3.21
C ALA A 87 -12.64 -5.16 4.11
N GLU A 88 -12.58 -3.84 3.84
CA GLU A 88 -13.27 -2.81 4.62
C GLU A 88 -14.80 -2.89 4.55
N THR A 89 -15.39 -3.69 3.65
CA THR A 89 -16.82 -4.01 3.73
C THR A 89 -17.15 -4.87 4.97
N THR A 90 -16.17 -5.62 5.50
CA THR A 90 -16.38 -6.58 6.60
C THR A 90 -15.47 -6.38 7.81
N ILE A 91 -14.50 -5.47 7.75
CA ILE A 91 -13.61 -5.10 8.87
C ILE A 91 -13.69 -3.59 9.14
N SER A 92 -13.19 -3.15 10.31
CA SER A 92 -13.08 -1.73 10.65
C SER A 92 -11.92 -1.06 9.90
N SER A 93 -12.00 0.26 9.66
CA SER A 93 -10.89 1.03 9.08
C SER A 93 -9.65 1.04 9.98
N GLY A 94 -9.84 0.96 11.31
CA GLY A 94 -8.76 0.80 12.28
C GLY A 94 -8.01 -0.52 12.09
N MET A 95 -8.74 -1.64 11.99
CA MET A 95 -8.16 -2.95 11.70
C MET A 95 -7.46 -2.97 10.33
N ALA A 96 -8.04 -2.31 9.33
CA ALA A 96 -7.43 -2.19 8.02
C ALA A 96 -6.07 -1.47 8.08
N ALA A 97 -6.03 -0.30 8.73
CA ALA A 97 -4.81 0.49 8.92
C ALA A 97 -3.72 -0.31 9.66
N VAL A 98 -4.12 -1.12 10.65
CA VAL A 98 -3.20 -1.97 11.42
C VAL A 98 -2.56 -3.03 10.54
N ILE A 99 -3.37 -3.79 9.79
CA ILE A 99 -2.86 -4.88 8.96
C ILE A 99 -2.00 -4.32 7.83
N VAL A 100 -2.38 -3.19 7.22
CA VAL A 100 -1.56 -2.54 6.19
C VAL A 100 -0.27 -1.96 6.76
N GLY A 101 -0.24 -1.59 8.04
CA GLY A 101 1.00 -1.24 8.75
C GLY A 101 2.08 -2.33 8.71
N SER A 102 1.74 -3.57 8.36
CA SER A 102 2.70 -4.67 8.17
C SER A 102 3.40 -4.68 6.80
N VAL A 103 3.06 -3.80 5.85
CA VAL A 103 3.72 -3.69 4.53
C VAL A 103 5.26 -3.70 4.61
N PRO A 104 5.94 -2.95 5.51
CA PRO A 104 7.40 -2.97 5.60
C PRO A 104 7.99 -4.36 5.91
N ILE A 105 7.24 -5.21 6.62
CA ILE A 105 7.63 -6.58 6.94
C ILE A 105 7.69 -7.41 5.67
N TRP A 106 6.63 -7.36 4.86
CA TRP A 106 6.53 -8.09 3.60
C TRP A 106 7.53 -7.58 2.56
N VAL A 107 7.72 -6.27 2.47
CA VAL A 107 8.76 -5.66 1.62
C VAL A 107 10.14 -6.16 2.03
N MET A 108 10.46 -6.20 3.32
CA MET A 108 11.75 -6.72 3.80
C MET A 108 11.92 -8.19 3.45
N ILE A 109 10.91 -9.03 3.70
CA ILE A 109 10.93 -10.46 3.42
C ILE A 109 11.18 -10.70 1.92
N PHE A 110 10.35 -10.11 1.05
CA PHE A 110 10.49 -10.29 -0.39
C PHE A 110 11.81 -9.74 -0.92
N SER A 111 12.23 -8.58 -0.43
CA SER A 111 13.51 -7.99 -0.81
C SER A 111 14.65 -8.98 -0.55
N TRP A 112 14.71 -9.57 0.65
CA TRP A 112 15.74 -10.53 1.01
C TRP A 112 15.64 -11.87 0.27
N THR A 113 14.46 -12.48 0.21
CA THR A 113 14.30 -13.87 -0.24
C THR A 113 14.11 -14.00 -1.75
N ILE A 114 13.39 -13.07 -2.39
CA ILE A 114 13.01 -13.16 -3.80
C ILE A 114 13.88 -12.24 -4.66
N PHE A 115 14.08 -11.00 -4.22
CA PHE A 115 14.74 -9.96 -5.02
C PHE A 115 16.26 -9.88 -4.82
N ARG A 116 16.84 -10.84 -4.08
CA ARG A 116 18.28 -10.94 -3.76
C ARG A 116 18.84 -9.69 -3.08
N GLY A 117 18.02 -9.02 -2.29
CA GLY A 117 18.41 -7.92 -1.42
C GLY A 117 19.32 -8.38 -0.28
N LYS A 118 19.93 -7.43 0.41
CA LYS A 118 20.81 -7.71 1.55
C LYS A 118 20.01 -8.33 2.69
N LYS A 119 20.64 -9.27 3.42
CA LYS A 119 20.06 -9.83 4.64
C LYS A 119 19.73 -8.70 5.63
N PRO A 120 18.53 -8.68 6.22
CA PRO A 120 18.17 -7.63 7.17
C PRO A 120 19.07 -7.68 8.40
N SER A 121 19.52 -6.52 8.84
CA SER A 121 20.28 -6.37 10.08
C SER A 121 19.39 -6.61 11.32
N PRO A 122 19.97 -6.98 12.47
CA PRO A 122 19.23 -7.11 13.72
C PRO A 122 18.46 -5.83 14.11
N ARG A 123 18.99 -4.65 13.76
CA ARG A 123 18.30 -3.36 13.98
C ARG A 123 17.03 -3.22 13.13
N GLN A 124 17.05 -3.69 11.89
CA GLN A 124 15.85 -3.69 11.03
C GLN A 124 14.79 -4.65 11.55
N PHE A 125 15.20 -5.82 12.03
CA PHE A 125 14.30 -6.75 12.72
C PHE A 125 13.69 -6.12 13.96
N ALA A 126 14.49 -5.47 14.81
CA ALA A 126 14.00 -4.80 16.01
C ALA A 126 13.00 -3.68 15.69
N GLY A 127 13.28 -2.86 14.67
CA GLY A 127 12.37 -1.80 14.23
C GLY A 127 11.03 -2.35 13.73
N ILE A 128 11.05 -3.46 12.99
CA ILE A 128 9.83 -4.14 12.52
C ILE A 128 9.04 -4.75 13.67
N PHE A 129 9.72 -5.39 14.61
CA PHE A 129 9.07 -5.98 15.77
C PHE A 129 8.43 -4.90 16.64
N ALA A 130 9.15 -3.80 16.87
CA ALA A 130 8.63 -2.64 17.58
C ALA A 130 7.43 -2.00 16.85
N SER A 131 7.48 -1.86 15.52
CA SER A 131 6.34 -1.34 14.75
C SER A 131 5.13 -2.27 14.84
N PHE A 132 5.36 -3.58 14.79
CA PHE A 132 4.28 -4.57 14.90
C PHE A 132 3.64 -4.58 16.30
N ILE A 133 4.45 -4.46 17.36
CA ILE A 133 3.94 -4.31 18.73
C ILE A 133 3.12 -3.02 18.86
N GLY A 134 3.62 -1.89 18.34
CA GLY A 134 2.87 -0.63 18.34
C GLY A 134 1.51 -0.76 17.65
N LEU A 135 1.45 -1.50 16.53
CA LEU A 135 0.22 -1.81 15.82
C LEU A 135 -0.74 -2.69 16.64
N ILE A 136 -0.24 -3.72 17.34
CA ILE A 136 -1.06 -4.55 18.23
C ILE A 136 -1.63 -3.72 19.39
N VAL A 137 -0.80 -2.87 20.02
CA VAL A 137 -1.23 -1.99 21.12
C VAL A 137 -2.31 -1.02 20.66
N LEU A 138 -2.15 -0.41 19.47
CA LEU A 138 -3.17 0.45 18.86
C LEU A 138 -4.46 -0.31 18.50
N SER A 139 -4.36 -1.61 18.25
CA SER A 139 -5.53 -2.46 17.94
C SER A 139 -6.27 -2.94 19.17
N GLY A 140 -5.55 -3.19 20.28
CA GLY A 140 -6.11 -3.74 21.52
C GLY A 140 -7.08 -2.81 22.26
N SER A 141 -7.17 -1.54 21.84
CA SER A 141 -8.19 -0.60 22.31
C SER A 141 -9.54 -0.75 21.59
N GLN A 142 -9.61 -1.51 20.49
CA GLN A 142 -10.86 -1.85 19.81
C GLN A 142 -11.52 -3.05 20.51
N GLY A 143 -12.83 -2.97 20.77
CA GLY A 143 -13.55 -3.96 21.56
C GLY A 143 -13.57 -5.34 20.90
N ALA A 144 -13.66 -6.41 21.69
CA ALA A 144 -13.69 -7.80 21.18
C ALA A 144 -14.85 -8.13 20.22
N ALA A 145 -15.83 -7.24 20.06
CA ALA A 145 -16.91 -7.34 19.08
C ALA A 145 -16.53 -6.83 17.67
N GLU A 146 -15.36 -6.23 17.50
CA GLU A 146 -14.87 -5.66 16.23
C GLU A 146 -13.89 -6.56 15.46
N TYR A 147 -13.70 -7.83 15.87
CA TYR A 147 -12.96 -8.79 15.06
C TYR A 147 -13.72 -9.04 13.75
N GLY A 148 -13.35 -8.29 12.71
CA GLY A 148 -13.96 -8.36 11.39
C GLY A 148 -13.88 -9.77 10.79
N SER A 149 -14.67 -10.00 9.74
CA SER A 149 -14.80 -11.35 9.17
C SER A 149 -13.44 -11.95 8.79
N LEU A 150 -13.25 -13.26 9.01
CA LEU A 150 -12.03 -13.97 8.61
C LEU A 150 -11.70 -13.75 7.12
N LYS A 151 -12.74 -13.65 6.28
CA LYS A 151 -12.61 -13.34 4.85
C LYS A 151 -12.00 -11.96 4.60
N GLY A 152 -12.43 -10.94 5.36
CA GLY A 152 -11.89 -9.58 5.26
C GLY A 152 -10.45 -9.50 5.73
N VAL A 153 -10.10 -10.17 6.83
CA VAL A 153 -8.72 -10.27 7.32
C VAL A 153 -7.83 -10.97 6.29
N ALA A 154 -8.28 -12.09 5.72
CA ALA A 154 -7.56 -12.79 4.67
C ALA A 154 -7.38 -11.91 3.42
N ALA A 155 -8.43 -11.20 2.99
CA ALA A 155 -8.39 -10.33 1.83
C ALA A 155 -7.34 -9.22 1.99
N ILE A 156 -7.29 -8.55 3.15
CA ILE A 156 -6.31 -7.47 3.36
C ILE A 156 -4.88 -8.00 3.58
N LEU A 157 -4.71 -9.20 4.11
CA LEU A 157 -3.38 -9.83 4.14
C LEU A 157 -2.86 -10.11 2.73
N VAL A 158 -3.71 -10.65 1.85
CA VAL A 158 -3.37 -10.82 0.42
C VAL A 158 -3.11 -9.45 -0.22
N ALA A 159 -3.88 -8.42 0.13
CA ALA A 159 -3.67 -7.07 -0.37
C ALA A 159 -2.26 -6.54 -0.07
N VAL A 160 -1.83 -6.68 1.19
CA VAL A 160 -0.51 -6.24 1.66
C VAL A 160 0.61 -6.99 0.93
N ILE A 161 0.42 -8.28 0.68
CA ILE A 161 1.38 -9.11 -0.08
C ILE A 161 1.48 -8.61 -1.53
N CYS A 162 0.36 -8.46 -2.22
CA CYS A 162 0.31 -7.97 -3.60
C CYS A 162 0.99 -6.60 -3.72
N TRP A 163 0.67 -5.68 -2.80
CA TRP A 163 1.25 -4.34 -2.79
C TRP A 163 2.77 -4.38 -2.56
N SER A 164 3.21 -5.12 -1.55
CA SER A 164 4.64 -5.20 -1.21
C SER A 164 5.46 -5.78 -2.35
N PHE A 165 4.92 -6.81 -3.02
CA PHE A 165 5.57 -7.42 -4.18
C PHE A 165 5.58 -6.49 -5.40
N GLY A 166 4.44 -5.85 -5.71
CA GLY A 166 4.31 -4.90 -6.81
C GLY A 166 5.27 -3.71 -6.67
N THR A 167 5.43 -3.20 -5.45
CA THR A 167 6.37 -2.10 -5.13
C THR A 167 7.82 -2.49 -5.45
N LEU A 168 8.24 -3.71 -5.10
CA LEU A 168 9.60 -4.19 -5.36
C LEU A 168 9.87 -4.48 -6.84
N LEU A 169 8.85 -4.92 -7.59
CA LEU A 169 8.95 -5.04 -9.05
C LEU A 169 9.21 -3.69 -9.70
N GLN A 170 8.58 -2.63 -9.19
CA GLN A 170 8.74 -1.28 -9.71
C GLN A 170 10.12 -0.69 -9.39
N SER A 171 10.68 -0.91 -8.19
CA SER A 171 11.98 -0.34 -7.81
C SER A 171 13.19 -0.85 -8.61
N LYS A 172 13.05 -1.92 -9.38
CA LYS A 172 14.05 -2.41 -10.35
C LYS A 172 13.81 -1.94 -11.79
N ALA A 173 12.81 -1.08 -12.02
CA ALA A 173 12.61 -0.42 -13.31
C ALA A 173 13.57 0.76 -13.52
N ASP A 174 14.12 1.31 -12.43
CA ASP A 174 15.04 2.46 -12.43
C ASP A 174 16.53 2.06 -12.56
N THR A 175 16.83 0.77 -12.79
CA THR A 175 18.17 0.21 -13.07
C THR A 175 18.16 -0.68 -14.29
#